data_AF-A0A8G1TZR3-F1
#
_entry.id   AF-A0A8G1TZR3-F1
#
_cell.length_a   1.000
_cell.length_b   1.000
_cell.length_c   1.000
_cell.angle_alpha   90.00
_cell.angle_beta   90.00
_cell.angle_gamma   90.00
#
_symmetry.space_group_name_H-M   'P 1'
#
loop_
_entity.id
_entity.type
_entity.pdbx_description
1 polymer ?
#
loop_
_entity_poly.entity_id
_entity_poly.type
_entity_poly.pdbx_seq_one_letter_code
_entity_poly.pdbx_strand_id
1 'polypeptide(L)'
;MRRAWQARRGTEVAEQAGVSVNRPKPLYFPACPASALLGAAALLLLGACGDDRPPLAPAGQPEQLEGADPARGRLLISRHGCLACHTVPGMPGPATRVGPPLDDVPRRAYLGGILPNTPDNLARWLLDPPAINPLTAMPATGLTPAQARDIAAFLLTRP
;
A
#
# COMPACT_ATOMS: atom_id res chain seq x y z
N MET A 1 9.90 -1.17 45.50
CA MET A 1 9.37 -1.69 46.78
C MET A 1 8.31 -2.77 46.48
N ARG A 2 8.68 -4.04 46.60
CA ARG A 2 7.83 -5.20 46.28
C ARG A 2 6.87 -5.45 47.46
N ARG A 3 5.56 -5.40 47.25
CA ARG A 3 4.57 -5.77 48.29
C ARG A 3 4.17 -7.22 48.10
N ALA A 4 4.59 -8.04 49.06
CA ALA A 4 4.12 -9.40 49.29
C ALA A 4 2.64 -9.37 49.72
N TRP A 5 1.79 -10.08 48.99
CA TRP A 5 0.41 -10.35 49.43
C TRP A 5 0.38 -11.79 49.95
N GLN A 6 0.18 -11.91 51.27
CA GLN A 6 0.07 -13.17 51.97
C GLN A 6 -1.31 -13.78 51.70
N ALA A 7 -1.32 -14.99 51.14
CA ALA A 7 -2.48 -15.86 51.12
C ALA A 7 -2.75 -16.39 52.53
N ARG A 8 -3.95 -16.12 53.09
CA ARG A 8 -4.48 -16.89 54.22
C ARG A 8 -5.98 -17.13 54.08
N ARG A 9 -6.29 -18.40 53.87
CA ARG A 9 -7.32 -19.22 54.54
C ARG A 9 -8.78 -18.76 54.45
N GLY A 10 -9.51 -19.37 53.53
CA GLY A 10 -10.98 -19.37 53.47
C GLY A 10 -11.59 -20.77 53.31
N THR A 11 -10.86 -21.84 53.65
CA THR A 11 -11.27 -23.22 53.36
C THR A 11 -11.20 -24.12 54.59
N GLU A 12 -11.88 -23.77 55.70
CA GLU A 12 -11.95 -24.66 56.87
C GLU A 12 -13.37 -24.82 57.45
N VAL A 13 -14.44 -24.36 56.77
CA VAL A 13 -15.81 -24.39 57.34
C VAL A 13 -16.77 -25.36 56.63
N ALA A 14 -16.34 -26.10 55.59
CA ALA A 14 -17.26 -26.89 54.75
C ALA A 14 -17.10 -28.42 54.85
N GLU A 15 -16.50 -28.96 55.92
CA GLU A 15 -16.24 -30.42 56.05
C GLU A 15 -17.17 -31.15 57.05
N GLN A 16 -18.24 -30.50 57.53
CA GLN A 16 -19.20 -31.10 58.49
C GLN A 16 -20.65 -30.99 58.02
N ALA A 17 -20.93 -31.47 56.82
CA ALA A 17 -22.28 -31.88 56.42
C ALA A 17 -22.11 -32.96 55.36
N GLY A 18 -22.56 -34.19 55.65
CA GLY A 18 -22.50 -35.36 54.76
C GLY A 18 -23.40 -35.25 53.52
N VAL A 19 -23.37 -34.10 52.83
CA VAL A 19 -24.03 -33.89 51.55
C VAL A 19 -23.09 -34.43 50.47
N SER A 20 -23.46 -35.58 49.90
CA SER A 20 -22.83 -36.09 48.69
C SER A 20 -23.08 -35.10 47.54
N VAL A 21 -22.07 -34.28 47.24
CA VAL A 21 -22.10 -33.41 46.06
C VAL A 21 -21.91 -34.29 44.83
N ASN A 22 -22.98 -34.48 44.06
CA ASN A 22 -22.94 -35.20 42.80
C ASN A 22 -22.07 -34.40 41.80
N ARG A 23 -20.80 -34.81 41.62
CA ARG A 23 -19.90 -34.16 40.66
C ARG A 23 -20.32 -34.57 39.25
N PRO A 24 -20.67 -33.63 38.35
CA PRO A 24 -20.92 -33.98 36.97
C PRO A 24 -19.64 -34.57 36.37
N LYS A 25 -19.80 -35.70 35.66
CA LYS A 25 -18.69 -36.35 34.95
C LYS A 25 -18.08 -35.34 33.97
N PRO A 26 -16.74 -35.21 33.87
CA PRO A 26 -16.14 -34.31 32.90
C PRO A 26 -16.55 -34.75 31.51
N LEU A 27 -17.23 -33.86 30.78
CA LEU A 27 -17.49 -34.06 29.37
C LEU A 27 -16.15 -33.99 28.64
N TYR A 28 -15.57 -35.16 28.40
CA TYR A 28 -14.41 -35.32 27.55
C TYR A 28 -14.89 -35.10 26.11
N PHE A 29 -14.74 -33.87 25.61
CA PHE A 29 -14.89 -33.61 24.19
C PHE A 29 -13.63 -34.14 23.51
N PRO A 30 -13.68 -35.26 22.76
CA PRO A 30 -12.53 -35.65 21.96
C PRO A 30 -12.26 -34.50 21.00
N ALA A 31 -11.05 -33.93 21.03
CA ALA A 31 -10.63 -32.96 20.04
C ALA A 31 -10.76 -33.64 18.67
N CYS A 32 -11.81 -33.29 17.93
CA CYS A 32 -12.09 -33.87 16.63
C CYS A 32 -11.01 -33.32 15.68
N PRO A 33 -10.18 -34.16 15.04
CA PRO A 33 -9.10 -33.69 14.18
C PRO A 33 -9.62 -32.87 12.97
N ALA A 34 -10.90 -33.02 12.64
CA ALA A 34 -11.59 -32.23 11.62
C ALA A 34 -11.60 -30.71 11.91
N SER A 35 -11.67 -30.30 13.18
CA SER A 35 -11.69 -28.86 13.54
C SER A 35 -10.32 -28.18 13.36
N ALA A 36 -9.23 -28.92 13.56
CA ALA A 36 -7.87 -28.43 13.31
C ALA A 36 -7.59 -28.31 11.79
N LEU A 37 -8.10 -29.25 11.00
CA LEU A 37 -7.97 -29.24 9.53
C LEU A 37 -8.74 -28.07 8.89
N LEU A 38 -9.94 -27.76 9.39
CA LEU A 38 -10.73 -26.61 8.93
C LEU A 38 -10.05 -25.27 9.23
N GLY A 39 -9.43 -25.12 10.40
CA GLY A 39 -8.67 -23.92 10.77
C GLY A 39 -7.42 -23.72 9.91
N ALA A 40 -6.68 -24.80 9.65
CA ALA A 40 -5.51 -24.76 8.77
C ALA A 40 -5.89 -24.45 7.31
N ALA A 41 -6.97 -25.04 6.80
CA ALA A 41 -7.46 -24.74 5.45
C ALA A 41 -7.91 -23.28 5.29
N ALA A 42 -8.58 -22.71 6.30
CA ALA A 42 -8.94 -21.29 6.29
C ALA A 42 -7.70 -20.38 6.28
N LEU A 43 -6.70 -20.64 7.13
CA LEU A 43 -5.45 -19.87 7.15
C LEU A 43 -4.68 -19.95 5.82
N LEU A 44 -4.64 -21.13 5.18
CA LEU A 44 -4.03 -21.31 3.86
C LEU A 44 -4.78 -20.53 2.77
N LEU A 45 -6.12 -20.50 2.80
CA LEU A 45 -6.93 -19.73 1.85
C LEU A 45 -6.75 -18.21 2.03
N LEU A 46 -6.65 -17.73 3.27
CA LEU A 46 -6.38 -16.32 3.56
C LEU A 46 -4.94 -15.92 3.20
N GLY A 47 -3.97 -16.81 3.37
CA GLY A 47 -2.57 -16.57 2.98
C GLY A 47 -2.34 -16.57 1.45
N ALA A 48 -3.27 -17.13 0.68
CA ALA A 48 -3.20 -17.17 -0.78
C ALA A 48 -3.67 -15.87 -1.47
N CYS A 49 -4.15 -14.87 -0.71
CA CYS A 49 -4.54 -13.56 -1.22
C CYS A 49 -3.38 -12.53 -1.20
N GLY A 50 -2.15 -12.98 -1.45
CA GLY A 50 -1.02 -12.08 -1.73
C GLY A 50 -1.09 -11.59 -3.17
N ASP A 51 -1.14 -10.28 -3.39
CA ASP A 51 -1.08 -9.65 -4.71
C ASP A 51 0.37 -9.60 -5.24
N ASP A 52 1.06 -10.74 -5.22
CA ASP A 52 2.40 -10.91 -5.81
C ASP A 52 2.35 -11.08 -7.34
N ARG A 53 1.20 -10.76 -7.97
CA ARG A 53 1.07 -10.86 -9.42
C ARG A 53 2.02 -9.84 -10.07
N PRO A 54 2.91 -10.28 -10.97
CA PRO A 54 3.67 -9.34 -11.77
C PRO A 54 2.71 -8.41 -12.51
N PRO A 55 3.02 -7.11 -12.64
CA PRO A 55 2.14 -6.17 -13.30
C PRO A 55 1.82 -6.65 -14.73
N LEU A 56 0.59 -6.40 -15.17
CA LEU A 56 0.07 -6.84 -16.48
C LEU A 56 0.90 -6.31 -17.67
N ALA A 57 1.72 -5.29 -17.45
CA ALA A 57 2.77 -4.85 -18.34
C ALA A 57 4.05 -4.58 -17.51
N PRO A 58 5.25 -4.85 -18.06
CA PRO A 58 6.49 -4.45 -17.40
C PRO A 58 6.46 -2.94 -17.16
N ALA A 59 6.87 -2.53 -15.95
CA ALA A 59 6.98 -1.11 -15.61
C ALA A 59 7.90 -0.41 -16.61
N GLY A 60 7.49 0.76 -17.08
CA GLY A 60 8.36 1.59 -17.92
C GLY A 60 9.69 1.84 -17.22
N GLN A 61 10.79 1.71 -17.97
CA GLN A 61 12.15 1.93 -17.47
C GLN A 61 12.67 3.28 -18.00
N PRO A 62 13.39 4.06 -17.18
CA PRO A 62 13.94 5.36 -17.61
C PRO A 62 14.81 5.29 -18.87
N GLU A 63 15.51 4.18 -19.08
CA GLU A 63 16.44 3.95 -20.21
C GLU A 63 15.72 3.96 -21.58
N GLN A 64 14.40 3.72 -21.59
CA GLN A 64 13.59 3.80 -22.81
C GLN A 64 13.39 5.25 -23.30
N LEU A 65 13.66 6.25 -22.44
CA LEU A 65 13.61 7.67 -22.78
C LEU A 65 15.01 8.18 -23.11
N GLU A 66 15.55 7.77 -24.26
CA GLU A 66 16.88 8.21 -24.71
C GLU A 66 17.05 9.74 -24.61
N GLY A 67 18.18 10.17 -24.04
CA GLY A 67 18.54 11.57 -23.85
C GLY A 67 17.82 12.29 -22.69
N ALA A 68 16.93 11.62 -21.97
CA ALA A 68 16.29 12.18 -20.77
C ALA A 68 17.23 12.18 -19.56
N ASP A 69 17.12 13.21 -18.73
CA ASP A 69 17.90 13.39 -17.51
C ASP A 69 16.98 13.42 -16.27
N PRO A 70 16.92 12.34 -15.47
CA PRO A 70 16.14 12.29 -14.24
C PRO A 70 16.49 13.37 -13.21
N ALA A 71 17.75 13.81 -13.14
CA ALA A 71 18.15 14.86 -12.21
C ALA A 71 17.56 16.21 -12.64
N ARG A 72 17.55 16.49 -13.95
CA ARG A 72 16.85 17.65 -14.51
C ARG A 72 15.34 17.54 -14.32
N GLY A 73 14.76 16.35 -14.48
CA GLY A 73 13.35 16.05 -14.21
C GLY A 73 12.92 16.41 -12.78
N ARG A 74 13.73 16.04 -11.78
CA ARG A 74 13.50 16.40 -10.38
C ARG A 74 13.40 17.91 -10.18
N LEU A 75 14.28 18.68 -10.82
CA LEU A 75 14.26 20.15 -10.73
C LEU A 75 13.02 20.75 -11.41
N LEU A 76 12.62 20.20 -12.56
CA LEU A 76 11.47 20.65 -13.32
C LEU A 76 10.16 20.44 -12.57
N ILE A 77 10.02 19.37 -11.77
CA ILE A 77 8.83 19.14 -10.93
C ILE A 77 8.56 20.32 -9.99
N SER A 78 9.60 20.86 -9.36
CA SER A 78 9.44 22.02 -8.47
C SER A 78 9.14 23.31 -9.24
N ARG A 79 9.64 23.46 -10.47
CA ARG A 79 9.48 24.68 -11.29
C ARG A 79 8.14 24.75 -12.00
N HIS A 80 7.57 23.61 -12.39
CA HIS A 80 6.31 23.51 -13.14
C HIS A 80 5.10 23.23 -12.23
N GLY A 81 5.23 23.49 -10.92
CA GLY A 81 4.10 23.49 -9.99
C GLY A 81 3.50 22.12 -9.68
N CYS A 82 4.15 21.00 -10.03
CA CYS A 82 3.58 19.67 -9.80
C CYS A 82 3.33 19.41 -8.30
N LEU A 83 4.15 19.98 -7.42
CA LEU A 83 4.05 19.89 -5.96
C LEU A 83 2.80 20.59 -5.38
N ALA A 84 2.14 21.47 -6.15
CA ALA A 84 0.90 22.11 -5.71
C ALA A 84 -0.26 21.09 -5.60
N CYS A 85 -0.22 20.02 -6.39
CA CYS A 85 -1.26 19.01 -6.43
C CYS A 85 -0.81 17.63 -5.96
N HIS A 86 0.48 17.30 -6.15
CA HIS A 86 1.04 15.99 -5.87
C HIS A 86 2.05 16.03 -4.73
N THR A 87 1.94 15.06 -3.81
CA THR A 87 3.04 14.73 -2.92
C THR A 87 4.11 13.93 -3.68
N VAL A 88 5.39 14.29 -3.51
CA VAL A 88 6.50 13.55 -4.12
C VAL A 88 7.58 13.27 -3.07
N PRO A 89 7.75 12.03 -2.60
CA PRO A 89 8.71 11.71 -1.56
C PRO A 89 10.14 12.06 -1.94
N GLY A 90 10.86 12.63 -0.97
CA GLY A 90 12.22 13.13 -1.17
C GLY A 90 12.29 14.53 -1.79
N MET A 91 11.17 15.22 -1.98
CA MET A 91 11.14 16.64 -2.32
C MET A 91 10.39 17.47 -1.27
N PRO A 92 10.91 18.64 -0.87
CA PRO A 92 10.21 19.55 0.01
C PRO A 92 8.92 20.04 -0.66
N GLY A 93 7.80 19.97 0.04
CA GLY A 93 6.52 20.44 -0.46
C GLY A 93 5.39 20.15 0.53
N PRO A 94 4.22 20.76 0.34
CA PRO A 94 3.04 20.44 1.12
C PRO A 94 2.58 18.99 0.86
N ALA A 95 2.02 18.33 1.87
CA ALA A 95 1.40 17.01 1.74
C ALA A 95 0.02 17.16 1.05
N THR A 96 0.03 17.39 -0.27
CA THR A 96 -1.16 17.62 -1.09
C THR A 96 -1.72 16.30 -1.61
N ARG A 97 -3.05 16.27 -1.81
CA ARG A 97 -3.78 15.12 -2.34
C ARG A 97 -4.83 15.52 -3.39
N VAL A 98 -4.60 16.65 -4.08
CA VAL A 98 -5.45 17.05 -5.22
C VAL A 98 -5.24 16.05 -6.36
N GLY A 99 -3.97 15.75 -6.65
CA GLY A 99 -3.57 14.57 -7.41
C GLY A 99 -3.08 13.44 -6.50
N PRO A 100 -3.00 12.20 -7.00
CA PRO A 100 -2.42 11.09 -6.25
C PRO A 100 -0.93 11.36 -5.96
N PRO A 101 -0.35 10.80 -4.88
CA PRO A 101 1.10 10.82 -4.65
C PRO A 101 1.88 10.33 -5.89
N LEU A 102 3.15 10.72 -6.08
CA LEU A 102 3.98 10.28 -7.21
C LEU A 102 5.11 9.34 -6.76
N ASP A 103 4.82 8.52 -5.76
CA ASP A 103 5.76 7.60 -5.09
C ASP A 103 5.62 6.16 -5.52
N ASP A 104 4.97 5.94 -6.66
CA ASP A 104 4.71 4.62 -7.25
C ASP A 104 4.19 4.78 -8.69
N VAL A 105 4.80 5.67 -9.46
CA VAL A 105 4.41 5.86 -10.87
C VAL A 105 4.73 4.62 -11.71
N PRO A 106 5.88 3.93 -11.57
CA PRO A 106 6.23 2.79 -12.42
C PRO A 106 5.26 1.62 -12.33
N ARG A 107 4.64 1.37 -11.16
CA ARG A 107 3.74 0.22 -10.99
C ARG A 107 2.29 0.50 -11.42
N ARG A 108 1.96 1.72 -11.84
CA ARG A 108 0.60 2.04 -12.33
C ARG A 108 0.37 1.41 -13.68
N ALA A 109 -0.80 0.80 -13.86
CA ALA A 109 -1.23 0.33 -15.17
C ALA A 109 -1.65 1.49 -16.09
N TYR A 110 -2.30 2.53 -15.53
CA TYR A 110 -2.88 3.63 -16.28
C TYR A 110 -2.52 5.01 -15.71
N LEU A 111 -2.33 5.97 -16.60
CA LEU A 111 -2.17 7.40 -16.36
C LEU A 111 -3.54 8.08 -16.52
N GLY A 112 -3.92 8.90 -15.54
CA GLY A 112 -5.23 9.55 -15.54
C GLY A 112 -6.43 8.60 -15.60
N GLY A 113 -6.21 7.31 -15.27
CA GLY A 113 -7.22 6.26 -15.36
C GLY A 113 -7.57 5.78 -16.77
N ILE A 114 -6.93 6.32 -17.82
CA ILE A 114 -7.35 6.03 -19.22
C ILE A 114 -6.20 5.61 -20.15
N LEU A 115 -4.98 6.10 -19.93
CA LEU A 115 -3.88 5.92 -20.86
C LEU A 115 -2.91 4.87 -20.32
N PRO A 116 -2.55 3.81 -21.07
CA PRO A 116 -1.58 2.81 -20.60
C PRO A 116 -0.27 3.48 -20.18
N ASN A 117 0.31 3.07 -19.06
CA ASN A 117 1.52 3.67 -18.52
C ASN A 117 2.79 3.14 -19.20
N THR A 118 3.10 3.68 -20.37
CA THR A 118 4.40 3.50 -21.04
C THR A 118 5.26 4.77 -20.87
N PRO A 119 6.59 4.71 -21.00
CA PRO A 119 7.43 5.90 -20.90
C PRO A 119 7.01 7.04 -21.85
N ASP A 120 6.71 6.73 -23.10
CA ASP A 120 6.22 7.72 -24.08
C ASP A 120 4.82 8.26 -23.73
N ASN A 121 3.93 7.40 -23.22
CA ASN A 121 2.61 7.83 -22.78
C ASN A 121 2.71 8.73 -21.54
N LEU A 122 3.65 8.46 -20.63
CA LEU A 122 3.93 9.30 -19.47
C LEU A 122 4.42 10.67 -19.89
N ALA A 123 5.41 10.74 -20.79
CA ALA A 123 5.88 12.01 -21.34
C ALA A 123 4.75 12.77 -22.06
N ARG A 124 3.90 12.07 -22.85
CA ARG A 124 2.75 12.67 -23.53
C ARG A 124 1.71 13.20 -22.56
N TRP A 125 1.38 12.43 -21.53
CA TRP A 125 0.45 12.84 -20.48
C TRP A 125 0.93 14.11 -19.77
N LEU A 126 2.23 14.22 -19.49
CA LEU A 126 2.80 15.39 -18.82
C LEU A 126 2.70 16.67 -19.67
N LEU A 127 2.69 16.59 -21.01
CA LEU A 127 2.62 17.77 -21.88
C LEU A 127 1.26 18.45 -21.81
N ASP A 128 0.20 17.70 -22.12
CA ASP A 128 -1.17 18.22 -22.22
C ASP A 128 -2.19 17.14 -21.80
N PRO A 129 -2.39 16.95 -20.48
CA PRO A 129 -3.38 16.00 -19.98
C PRO A 129 -4.81 16.27 -20.50
N PRO A 130 -5.31 17.54 -20.56
CA PRO A 130 -6.64 17.83 -21.10
C PRO A 130 -6.85 17.40 -22.55
N ALA A 131 -5.80 17.41 -23.39
CA ALA A 131 -5.89 16.88 -24.76
C ALA A 131 -6.10 15.36 -24.82
N ILE A 132 -5.78 14.63 -23.76
CA ILE A 132 -5.94 13.16 -23.67
C ILE A 132 -7.22 12.82 -22.89
N ASN A 133 -7.44 13.49 -21.76
CA ASN A 133 -8.66 13.38 -20.96
C ASN A 133 -9.25 14.78 -20.71
N PRO A 134 -10.28 15.22 -21.45
CA PRO A 134 -10.90 16.53 -21.23
C PRO A 134 -11.52 16.73 -19.85
N LEU A 135 -11.74 15.65 -19.08
CA LEU A 135 -12.30 15.68 -17.73
C LEU A 135 -11.23 15.69 -16.62
N THR A 136 -9.94 15.68 -16.97
CA THR A 136 -8.87 15.74 -15.98
C THR A 136 -8.76 17.14 -15.35
N ALA A 137 -8.46 17.18 -14.05
CA ALA A 137 -8.12 18.43 -13.36
C ALA A 137 -6.66 18.85 -13.55
N MET A 138 -5.80 17.96 -14.08
CA MET A 138 -4.40 18.26 -14.33
C MET A 138 -4.29 19.22 -15.54
N PRO A 139 -3.73 20.42 -15.38
CA PRO A 139 -3.70 21.40 -16.47
C PRO A 139 -2.66 21.03 -17.53
N ALA A 140 -2.74 21.67 -18.70
CA ALA A 140 -1.59 21.75 -19.61
C ALA A 140 -0.42 22.43 -18.90
N THR A 141 0.76 21.80 -18.92
CA THR A 141 1.87 22.13 -18.01
C THR A 141 2.83 23.18 -18.58
N GLY A 142 2.71 23.49 -19.87
CA GLY A 142 3.65 24.36 -20.59
C GLY A 142 5.06 23.77 -20.74
N LEU A 143 5.21 22.45 -20.52
CA LEU A 143 6.47 21.75 -20.73
C LEU A 143 6.80 21.66 -22.22
N THR A 144 8.09 21.74 -22.54
CA THR A 144 8.60 21.26 -23.83
C THR A 144 8.66 19.73 -23.85
N PRO A 145 8.68 19.08 -25.04
CA PRO A 145 8.82 17.63 -25.14
C PRO A 145 10.04 17.06 -24.40
N ALA A 146 11.18 17.77 -24.45
CA ALA A 146 12.39 17.35 -23.74
C ALA A 146 12.21 17.38 -22.21
N GLN A 147 11.63 18.47 -21.68
CA GLN A 147 11.35 18.58 -20.24
C GLN A 147 10.36 17.53 -19.75
N ALA A 148 9.33 17.21 -20.54
CA ALA A 148 8.38 16.15 -20.20
C ALA A 148 9.06 14.78 -20.14
N ARG A 149 10.00 14.49 -21.05
CA ARG A 149 10.81 13.26 -21.01
C ARG A 149 11.71 13.21 -19.77
N ASP A 150 12.33 14.32 -19.38
CA ASP A 150 13.16 14.37 -18.16
C ASP A 150 12.34 14.09 -16.89
N ILE A 151 11.16 14.72 -16.79
CA ILE A 151 10.24 14.48 -15.67
C ILE A 151 9.75 13.03 -15.68
N ALA A 152 9.36 12.50 -16.85
CA ALA A 152 8.95 11.10 -16.98
C ALA A 152 10.07 10.15 -16.52
N ALA A 153 11.31 10.38 -16.96
CA ALA A 153 12.45 9.58 -16.54
C ALA A 153 12.65 9.63 -15.01
N PHE A 154 12.54 10.80 -14.38
CA PHE A 154 12.56 10.90 -12.92
C PHE A 154 11.42 10.11 -12.25
N LEU A 155 10.19 10.25 -12.75
CA LEU A 155 9.03 9.56 -12.20
C LEU A 155 9.14 8.03 -12.34
N LEU A 156 9.83 7.53 -13.37
CA LEU A 156 10.09 6.11 -13.55
C LEU A 156 11.13 5.54 -12.56
N THR A 157 11.87 6.39 -11.84
CA THR A 157 12.80 5.98 -10.77
C THR A 157 12.19 5.99 -9.37
N ARG A 158 10.89 6.31 -9.24
CA ARG A 158 10.23 6.37 -7.93
C ARG A 158 9.98 4.94 -7.41
N PRO A 159 10.11 4.73 -6.08
CA PRO A 159 9.93 3.41 -5.46
C PRO A 159 8.49 2.89 -5.58
#